data_AF-A0A958L7P3-F1
#
_entry.id   AF-A0A958L7P3-F1
#
_cell.length_a   1.000
_cell.length_b   1.000
_cell.length_c   1.000
_cell.angle_alpha   90.00
_cell.angle_beta   90.00
_cell.angle_gamma   90.00
#
_symmetry.space_group_name_H-M   'P 1'
#
loop_
_entity.id
_entity.type
_entity.pdbx_description
1 polymer ?
#
loop_
_entity_poly.entity_id
_entity_poly.type
_entity_poly.pdbx_seq_one_letter_code
_entity_poly.pdbx_strand_id
1 'polypeptide(L)'
;MTDFAKANYTAIISDLHLTEEEPVNLKYPLWKKYKTREFFFDNDFSEFLISIEGKANLQKIELILNGDIFDFDSVTSLPNNPPFRITWLEKNRGLHPQEEKSIYKFQRIFDSHRTWFSALADFIRRGHRAIFVIGNHDLELHFPKVQKAIIDSLQLSSEEQSRVQFTEWFYISNEDTLIEHGNQYDPYCLAIDPVSPFVRKYNKIVVRIPFGNLTTRYLINGMGFFNPYLETNFIMSAGEYIKFFFKYIIRAQPFLMISWLWGSTVVLVQSFLDYLLPPLREPLEIEGRIEQIAKRANATPRMVRELRSLTVAPATSRPLLILRELWLDRAFLVSLAFLLFLQLFFVIDQIYDISFYWMLFPFALFLPFFIFYSKSVSSSVHAFKEPREKTLTMASLITGTNRIVYGHTHIYRHEIIGPVEHLNSGTWSPAFEDVECKKPIDQKTFIWIYPEDSGGRRAKLFQFEKGKIIDVFGAKGGKMRRIN
;
A
#
# COMPACT_ATOMS: atom_id res chain seq x y z
N MET A 1 2.76 -32.84 5.74
CA MET A 1 2.54 -31.37 5.79
C MET A 1 3.90 -30.71 5.93
N THR A 2 4.16 -29.66 5.16
CA THR A 2 5.40 -28.88 5.28
C THR A 2 5.44 -28.20 6.64
N ASP A 3 6.57 -28.31 7.34
CA ASP A 3 6.82 -27.55 8.57
C ASP A 3 7.24 -26.13 8.19
N PHE A 4 6.54 -25.12 8.72
CA PHE A 4 6.83 -23.70 8.53
C PHE A 4 7.47 -23.08 9.79
N ALA A 5 7.54 -23.81 10.90
CA ALA A 5 8.03 -23.26 12.16
C ALA A 5 9.53 -22.97 12.16
N LYS A 6 10.33 -23.71 11.37
CA LYS A 6 11.80 -23.59 11.34
C LYS A 6 12.33 -23.12 10.00
N ALA A 7 13.33 -22.25 10.02
CA ALA A 7 13.99 -21.74 8.82
C ALA A 7 15.43 -21.31 9.13
N ASN A 8 16.42 -21.93 8.47
CA ASN A 8 17.81 -21.48 8.59
C ASN A 8 18.03 -20.15 7.85
N TYR A 9 17.53 -20.08 6.62
CA TYR A 9 17.64 -18.91 5.75
C TYR A 9 16.26 -18.34 5.45
N THR A 10 16.09 -17.04 5.67
CA THR A 10 14.87 -16.32 5.35
C THR A 10 15.21 -15.08 4.52
N ALA A 11 14.56 -14.92 3.36
CA ALA A 11 14.57 -13.71 2.57
C ALA A 11 13.22 -13.00 2.74
N ILE A 12 13.24 -11.70 3.03
CA ILE A 12 12.02 -10.90 3.19
C ILE A 12 12.06 -9.72 2.23
N ILE A 13 11.03 -9.62 1.39
CA ILE A 13 10.77 -8.50 0.48
C ILE A 13 9.33 -8.01 0.69
N SER A 14 9.07 -6.75 0.37
CA SER A 14 7.78 -6.09 0.58
C SER A 14 7.54 -5.01 -0.48
N ASP A 15 6.29 -4.56 -0.59
CA ASP A 15 5.90 -3.40 -1.39
C ASP A 15 6.31 -3.58 -2.86
N LEU A 16 5.90 -4.71 -3.44
CA LEU A 16 6.13 -5.08 -4.85
C LEU A 16 5.11 -4.40 -5.76
N HIS A 17 3.85 -4.29 -5.31
CA HIS A 17 2.74 -3.68 -6.05
C HIS A 17 2.56 -4.22 -7.47
N LEU A 18 2.58 -5.55 -7.65
CA LEU A 18 2.27 -6.18 -8.95
C LEU A 18 0.87 -5.75 -9.38
N THR A 19 0.73 -5.25 -10.60
CA THR A 19 -0.53 -4.70 -11.11
C THR A 19 -0.74 -5.06 -12.59
N GLU A 20 -1.82 -4.59 -13.21
CA GLU A 20 -1.99 -4.79 -14.65
C GLU A 20 -1.01 -3.91 -15.45
N GLU A 21 -0.64 -4.34 -16.65
CA GLU A 21 0.09 -3.50 -17.59
C GLU A 21 -0.80 -2.35 -18.09
N GLU A 22 -0.32 -1.11 -17.94
CA GLU A 22 -0.99 0.03 -18.53
C GLU A 22 -0.61 0.14 -20.02
N PRO A 23 -1.59 0.16 -20.95
CA PRO A 23 -1.31 0.35 -22.36
C PRO A 23 -0.78 1.77 -22.61
N VAL A 24 0.19 1.89 -23.53
CA VAL A 24 0.74 3.20 -23.91
C VAL A 24 -0.35 4.09 -24.49
N ASN A 25 -0.58 5.22 -23.85
CA ASN A 25 -1.54 6.21 -24.33
C ASN A 25 -0.95 7.02 -25.49
N LEU A 26 -1.44 6.79 -26.71
CA LEU A 26 -0.94 7.44 -27.92
C LEU A 26 -1.05 8.97 -27.90
N LYS A 27 -2.05 9.51 -27.20
CA LYS A 27 -2.27 10.97 -27.10
C LYS A 27 -1.43 11.58 -25.98
N TYR A 28 -1.26 10.86 -24.88
CA TYR A 28 -0.53 11.31 -23.69
C TYR A 28 0.45 10.23 -23.22
N PRO A 29 1.62 10.08 -23.86
CA PRO A 29 2.54 8.96 -23.60
C PRO A 29 3.06 8.85 -22.16
N LEU A 30 2.97 9.93 -21.37
CA LEU A 30 3.38 9.94 -19.97
C LEU A 30 2.27 9.55 -18.99
N TRP A 31 1.03 9.36 -19.48
CA TRP A 31 -0.10 8.96 -18.63
C TRP A 31 0.14 7.56 -18.07
N LYS A 32 0.24 7.47 -16.74
CA LYS A 32 0.52 6.24 -15.98
C LYS A 32 1.75 5.50 -16.49
N LYS A 33 2.75 6.26 -16.99
CA LYS A 33 3.94 5.68 -17.59
C LYS A 33 4.68 4.72 -16.65
N TYR A 34 4.72 5.01 -15.35
CA TYR A 34 5.32 4.14 -14.34
C TYR A 34 4.74 2.71 -14.27
N LYS A 35 3.55 2.48 -14.87
CA LYS A 35 2.83 1.20 -14.89
C LYS A 35 2.97 0.47 -16.25
N THR A 36 3.79 0.96 -17.16
CA THR A 36 4.07 0.27 -18.43
C THR A 36 5.04 -0.89 -18.21
N ARG A 37 5.00 -1.88 -19.10
CA ARG A 37 5.82 -3.10 -19.04
C ARG A 37 7.33 -2.85 -18.95
N GLU A 38 7.81 -1.73 -19.46
CA GLU A 38 9.24 -1.39 -19.44
C GLU A 38 9.81 -1.22 -18.02
N PHE A 39 8.95 -0.95 -17.03
CA PHE A 39 9.33 -0.75 -15.62
C PHE A 39 9.01 -1.95 -14.73
N PHE A 40 8.54 -3.06 -15.30
CA PHE A 40 8.30 -4.27 -14.53
C PHE A 40 9.63 -4.93 -14.14
N PHE A 41 9.73 -5.35 -12.88
CA PHE A 41 10.91 -5.97 -12.29
C PHE A 41 10.87 -7.51 -12.32
N ASP A 42 10.04 -8.12 -13.18
CA ASP A 42 9.87 -9.58 -13.26
C ASP A 42 11.20 -10.33 -13.47
N ASN A 43 12.03 -9.83 -14.39
CA ASN A 43 13.34 -10.43 -14.67
C ASN A 43 14.29 -10.24 -13.49
N ASP A 44 14.30 -9.05 -12.88
CA ASP A 44 15.10 -8.78 -11.68
C ASP A 44 14.70 -9.70 -10.52
N PHE A 45 13.40 -9.94 -10.33
CA PHE A 45 12.90 -10.89 -9.33
C PHE A 45 13.35 -12.32 -9.63
N SER A 46 13.30 -12.75 -10.89
CA SER A 46 13.79 -14.07 -11.30
C SER A 46 15.29 -14.23 -11.01
N GLU A 47 16.11 -13.24 -11.37
CA GLU A 47 17.55 -13.26 -11.09
C GLU A 47 17.83 -13.20 -9.58
N PHE A 48 17.06 -12.41 -8.84
CA PHE A 48 17.15 -12.30 -7.39
C PHE A 48 16.96 -13.65 -6.70
N LEU A 49 15.95 -14.44 -7.09
CA LEU A 49 15.72 -15.77 -6.53
C LEU A 49 16.93 -16.69 -6.74
N ILE A 50 17.52 -16.66 -7.94
CA ILE A 50 18.75 -17.42 -8.25
C ILE A 50 19.92 -16.95 -7.37
N SER A 51 20.09 -15.63 -7.20
CA SER A 51 21.17 -15.09 -6.38
C SER A 51 21.06 -15.45 -4.90
N ILE A 52 19.86 -15.45 -4.31
CA ILE A 52 19.68 -15.84 -2.91
C ILE A 52 19.84 -17.36 -2.70
N GLU A 53 19.49 -18.17 -3.70
CA GLU A 53 19.77 -19.62 -3.69
C GLU A 53 21.26 -19.91 -3.65
N GLY A 54 22.05 -19.20 -4.47
CA GLY A 54 23.51 -19.27 -4.43
C GLY A 54 24.06 -18.82 -3.06
N LYS A 55 23.49 -17.76 -2.49
CA LYS A 55 23.88 -17.23 -1.17
C LYS A 55 23.58 -18.19 -0.01
N ALA A 56 22.55 -19.03 -0.13
CA ALA A 56 22.18 -20.04 0.88
C ALA A 56 22.99 -21.34 0.77
N ASN A 57 23.97 -21.43 -0.15
CA ASN A 57 24.74 -22.66 -0.39
C ASN A 57 23.83 -23.89 -0.61
N LEU A 58 22.80 -23.75 -1.44
CA LEU A 58 21.81 -24.79 -1.77
C LEU A 58 20.94 -25.27 -0.59
N GLN A 59 20.98 -24.60 0.56
CA GLN A 59 20.01 -24.86 1.63
C GLN A 59 18.63 -24.30 1.29
N LYS A 60 17.58 -24.86 1.93
CA LYS A 60 16.21 -24.40 1.74
C LYS A 60 16.04 -23.00 2.32
N ILE A 61 15.28 -22.19 1.59
CA ILE A 61 15.04 -20.78 1.89
C ILE A 61 13.55 -20.61 2.15
N GLU A 62 13.25 -19.80 3.14
CA GLU A 62 11.95 -19.23 3.39
C GLU A 62 11.87 -17.85 2.71
N LEU A 63 11.12 -17.73 1.62
CA LEU A 63 10.82 -16.44 1.02
C LEU A 63 9.53 -15.89 1.63
N ILE A 64 9.62 -14.72 2.25
CA ILE A 64 8.48 -14.03 2.83
C ILE A 64 8.20 -12.77 2.02
N LEU A 65 7.00 -12.75 1.45
CA LEU A 65 6.41 -11.66 0.70
C LEU A 65 5.58 -10.84 1.70
N ASN A 66 6.18 -9.82 2.30
CA ASN A 66 5.71 -9.12 3.50
C ASN A 66 4.72 -7.97 3.22
N GLY A 67 3.66 -8.27 2.48
CA GLY A 67 2.60 -7.32 2.19
C GLY A 67 2.89 -6.37 1.02
N ASP A 68 1.79 -5.82 0.53
CA ASP A 68 1.65 -5.04 -0.69
C ASP A 68 2.33 -5.70 -1.89
N ILE A 69 2.02 -6.98 -2.06
CA ILE A 69 2.53 -7.82 -3.16
C ILE A 69 1.73 -7.57 -4.43
N PHE A 70 0.42 -7.52 -4.31
CA PHE A 70 -0.52 -7.26 -5.39
C PHE A 70 -1.20 -5.91 -5.17
N ASP A 71 -1.12 -5.02 -6.16
CA ASP A 71 -1.87 -3.76 -6.14
C ASP A 71 -3.18 -3.89 -6.94
N PHE A 72 -4.14 -4.52 -6.27
CA PHE A 72 -5.48 -4.70 -6.78
C PHE A 72 -6.27 -3.39 -6.96
N ASP A 73 -5.89 -2.31 -6.28
CA ASP A 73 -6.57 -1.01 -6.40
C ASP A 73 -6.15 -0.26 -7.66
N SER A 74 -4.93 -0.51 -8.15
CA SER A 74 -4.43 0.03 -9.41
C SER A 74 -4.94 -0.70 -10.66
N VAL A 75 -5.67 -1.82 -10.49
CA VAL A 75 -6.31 -2.54 -11.61
C VAL A 75 -7.62 -1.87 -12.00
N THR A 76 -7.62 -1.28 -13.19
CA THR A 76 -8.70 -0.47 -13.75
C THR A 76 -9.33 -1.08 -15.00
N SER A 77 -8.75 -2.14 -15.59
CA SER A 77 -9.40 -2.81 -16.72
C SER A 77 -10.75 -3.42 -16.32
N LEU A 78 -11.63 -3.53 -17.31
CA LEU A 78 -12.96 -4.13 -17.15
C LEU A 78 -13.07 -5.32 -18.10
N PRO A 79 -13.75 -6.40 -17.69
CA PRO A 79 -14.04 -7.51 -18.61
C PRO A 79 -14.95 -7.03 -19.75
N ASN A 80 -14.67 -7.48 -20.97
CA ASN A 80 -15.50 -7.16 -22.14
C ASN A 80 -16.94 -7.66 -21.97
N ASN A 81 -17.09 -8.89 -21.45
CA ASN A 81 -18.37 -9.53 -21.15
C ASN A 81 -18.43 -9.84 -19.64
N PRO A 82 -18.83 -8.87 -18.80
CA PRO A 82 -18.82 -9.06 -17.36
C PRO A 82 -19.86 -10.11 -16.91
N PRO A 83 -19.45 -11.16 -16.17
CA PRO A 83 -20.41 -12.08 -15.55
C PRO A 83 -21.11 -11.48 -14.32
N PHE A 84 -20.79 -10.23 -13.98
CA PHE A 84 -21.27 -9.52 -12.80
C PHE A 84 -21.68 -8.08 -13.11
N ARG A 85 -22.53 -7.49 -12.25
CA ARG A 85 -22.91 -6.08 -12.40
C ARG A 85 -21.74 -5.14 -12.08
N ILE A 86 -21.44 -4.24 -13.01
CA ILE A 86 -20.47 -3.14 -12.88
C ILE A 86 -21.23 -1.82 -12.76
N THR A 87 -21.01 -1.09 -11.67
CA THR A 87 -21.60 0.24 -11.44
C THR A 87 -20.90 1.33 -12.25
N TRP A 88 -21.55 2.50 -12.41
CA TRP A 88 -20.91 3.65 -13.07
C TRP A 88 -19.60 4.06 -12.40
N LEU A 89 -19.57 4.07 -11.06
CA LEU A 89 -18.36 4.40 -10.31
C LEU A 89 -17.23 3.40 -10.60
N GLU A 90 -17.56 2.10 -10.70
CA GLU A 90 -16.57 1.08 -11.04
C GLU A 90 -16.06 1.19 -12.47
N LYS A 91 -16.93 1.56 -13.42
CA LYS A 91 -16.51 1.81 -14.81
C LYS A 91 -15.46 2.92 -14.90
N ASN A 92 -15.55 3.91 -14.01
CA ASN A 92 -14.66 5.06 -14.02
C ASN A 92 -13.40 4.86 -13.15
N ARG A 93 -13.47 4.03 -12.10
CA ARG A 93 -12.45 3.97 -11.02
C ARG A 93 -12.06 2.55 -10.60
N GLY A 94 -12.26 1.56 -11.46
CA GLY A 94 -11.89 0.15 -11.21
C GLY A 94 -12.96 -0.66 -10.46
N LEU A 95 -12.81 -1.98 -10.40
CA LEU A 95 -13.79 -2.93 -9.87
C LEU A 95 -13.75 -3.07 -8.34
N HIS A 96 -14.91 -3.13 -7.67
CA HIS A 96 -14.99 -3.21 -6.20
C HIS A 96 -14.32 -4.49 -5.65
N PRO A 97 -13.86 -4.49 -4.38
CA PRO A 97 -13.22 -5.64 -3.73
C PRO A 97 -14.23 -6.77 -3.39
N GLN A 98 -14.85 -7.32 -4.42
CA GLN A 98 -15.78 -8.47 -4.39
C GLN A 98 -15.03 -9.70 -4.89
N GLU A 99 -15.32 -10.89 -4.35
CA GLU A 99 -14.59 -12.13 -4.69
C GLU A 99 -14.45 -12.34 -6.21
N GLU A 100 -15.57 -12.37 -6.94
CA GLU A 100 -15.61 -12.58 -8.40
C GLU A 100 -14.82 -11.51 -9.19
N LYS A 101 -14.83 -10.27 -8.70
CA LYS A 101 -14.12 -9.14 -9.31
C LYS A 101 -12.63 -9.19 -9.00
N SER A 102 -12.28 -9.60 -7.79
CA SER A 102 -10.90 -9.72 -7.32
C SER A 102 -10.18 -10.84 -8.05
N ILE A 103 -10.87 -11.94 -8.38
CA ILE A 103 -10.35 -12.99 -9.27
C ILE A 103 -10.05 -12.43 -10.67
N TYR A 104 -10.97 -11.62 -11.24
CA TYR A 104 -10.70 -10.96 -12.52
C TYR A 104 -9.50 -10.01 -12.41
N LYS A 105 -9.41 -9.20 -11.36
CA LYS A 105 -8.27 -8.28 -11.15
C LYS A 105 -6.97 -9.07 -11.04
N PHE A 106 -6.95 -10.15 -10.25
CA PHE A 106 -5.80 -11.06 -10.15
C PHE A 106 -5.40 -11.61 -11.53
N GLN A 107 -6.36 -12.06 -12.35
CA GLN A 107 -6.05 -12.57 -13.69
C GLN A 107 -5.31 -11.54 -14.56
N ARG A 108 -5.67 -10.25 -14.44
CA ARG A 108 -4.96 -9.17 -15.15
C ARG A 108 -3.53 -8.99 -14.65
N ILE A 109 -3.33 -9.06 -13.33
CA ILE A 109 -1.99 -9.02 -12.73
C ILE A 109 -1.16 -10.22 -13.21
N PHE A 110 -1.72 -11.42 -13.15
CA PHE A 110 -1.07 -12.64 -13.61
C PHE A 110 -0.67 -12.56 -15.09
N ASP A 111 -1.57 -12.11 -15.97
CA ASP A 111 -1.28 -11.97 -17.40
C ASP A 111 -0.15 -10.98 -17.68
N SER A 112 -0.04 -9.93 -16.85
CA SER A 112 1.00 -8.91 -16.93
C SER A 112 2.35 -9.36 -16.36
N HIS A 113 2.35 -10.28 -15.39
CA HIS A 113 3.55 -10.68 -14.62
C HIS A 113 3.91 -12.18 -14.72
N ARG A 114 3.63 -12.83 -15.86
CA ARG A 114 3.85 -14.28 -16.03
C ARG A 114 5.26 -14.75 -15.69
N THR A 115 6.27 -13.94 -15.98
CA THR A 115 7.67 -14.26 -15.67
C THR A 115 7.90 -14.29 -14.17
N TRP A 116 7.32 -13.35 -13.40
CA TRP A 116 7.37 -13.36 -11.94
C TRP A 116 6.75 -14.63 -11.34
N PHE A 117 5.56 -15.04 -11.80
CA PHE A 117 4.89 -16.25 -11.32
C PHE A 117 5.65 -17.53 -11.70
N SER A 118 6.23 -17.58 -12.91
CA SER A 118 7.08 -18.70 -13.33
C SER A 118 8.30 -18.83 -12.43
N ALA A 119 8.99 -17.72 -12.15
CA ALA A 119 10.17 -17.71 -11.29
C ALA A 119 9.83 -18.17 -9.85
N LEU A 120 8.72 -17.68 -9.29
CA LEU A 120 8.25 -18.13 -7.97
C LEU A 120 7.89 -19.62 -7.97
N ALA A 121 7.19 -20.10 -9.00
CA ALA A 121 6.85 -21.51 -9.12
C ALA A 121 8.12 -22.38 -9.18
N ASP A 122 9.11 -22.00 -9.98
CA ASP A 122 10.36 -22.75 -10.09
C ASP A 122 11.16 -22.77 -8.78
N PHE A 123 11.16 -21.66 -8.03
CA PHE A 123 11.72 -21.59 -6.69
C PHE A 123 11.02 -22.56 -5.73
N ILE A 124 9.68 -22.65 -5.78
CA ILE A 124 8.92 -23.60 -4.94
C ILE A 124 9.17 -25.05 -5.37
N ARG A 125 9.24 -25.35 -6.68
CA ARG A 125 9.57 -26.69 -7.22
C ARG A 125 10.94 -27.18 -6.76
N ARG A 126 11.92 -26.26 -6.65
CA ARG A 126 13.23 -26.56 -6.06
C ARG A 126 13.18 -26.83 -4.55
N GLY A 127 12.01 -26.74 -3.93
CA GLY A 127 11.75 -27.15 -2.55
C GLY A 127 11.85 -26.03 -1.53
N HIS A 128 11.97 -24.78 -1.98
CA HIS A 128 11.89 -23.60 -1.12
C HIS A 128 10.43 -23.30 -0.74
N ARG A 129 10.22 -22.43 0.25
CA ARG A 129 8.87 -22.05 0.73
C ARG A 129 8.56 -20.61 0.38
N ALA A 130 7.29 -20.32 0.11
CA ALA A 130 6.79 -18.97 -0.15
C ALA A 130 5.65 -18.63 0.81
N ILE A 131 5.81 -17.56 1.59
CA ILE A 131 4.84 -17.10 2.57
C ILE A 131 4.38 -15.70 2.17
N PHE A 132 3.08 -15.52 2.00
CA PHE A 132 2.44 -14.24 1.75
C PHE A 132 1.87 -13.70 3.06
N VAL A 133 2.36 -12.55 3.50
CA VAL A 133 1.76 -11.76 4.58
C VAL A 133 0.90 -10.69 3.92
N ILE A 134 -0.39 -10.61 4.29
CA ILE A 134 -1.32 -9.67 3.66
C ILE A 134 -1.04 -8.23 4.15
N GLY A 135 -0.74 -7.34 3.21
CA GLY A 135 -0.68 -5.88 3.40
C GLY A 135 -2.03 -5.18 3.19
N ASN A 136 -2.04 -3.85 3.14
CA ASN A 136 -3.28 -3.09 2.90
C ASN A 136 -3.75 -3.13 1.44
N HIS A 137 -2.86 -3.28 0.46
CA HIS A 137 -3.22 -3.49 -0.94
C HIS A 137 -3.61 -4.95 -1.24
N ASP A 138 -3.21 -5.90 -0.39
CA ASP A 138 -3.47 -7.33 -0.58
C ASP A 138 -4.78 -7.81 0.05
N LEU A 139 -5.65 -6.94 0.57
CA LEU A 139 -6.76 -7.38 1.41
C LEU A 139 -7.74 -8.33 0.71
N GLU A 140 -7.78 -8.37 -0.62
CA GLU A 140 -8.59 -9.34 -1.35
C GLU A 140 -8.04 -10.78 -1.30
N LEU A 141 -6.79 -10.97 -0.85
CA LEU A 141 -6.25 -12.28 -0.50
C LEU A 141 -7.01 -12.93 0.67
N HIS A 142 -7.84 -12.20 1.43
CA HIS A 142 -8.74 -12.81 2.41
C HIS A 142 -9.81 -13.69 1.76
N PHE A 143 -10.12 -13.53 0.46
CA PHE A 143 -11.02 -14.43 -0.24
C PHE A 143 -10.30 -15.75 -0.58
N PRO A 144 -10.79 -16.91 -0.09
CA PRO A 144 -10.16 -18.20 -0.38
C PRO A 144 -10.07 -18.52 -1.87
N LYS A 145 -11.04 -18.05 -2.68
CA LYS A 145 -10.99 -18.26 -4.14
C LYS A 145 -9.92 -17.42 -4.84
N VAL A 146 -9.53 -16.27 -4.28
CA VAL A 146 -8.40 -15.48 -4.81
C VAL A 146 -7.08 -16.18 -4.49
N GLN A 147 -6.90 -16.68 -3.26
CA GLN A 147 -5.74 -17.52 -2.90
C GLN A 147 -5.65 -18.75 -3.80
N LYS A 148 -6.79 -19.43 -4.04
CA LYS A 148 -6.85 -20.57 -4.97
C LYS A 148 -6.43 -20.19 -6.39
N ALA A 149 -6.90 -19.06 -6.93
CA ALA A 149 -6.51 -18.59 -8.25
C ALA A 149 -4.99 -18.34 -8.35
N ILE A 150 -4.37 -17.81 -7.29
CA ILE A 150 -2.92 -17.66 -7.21
C ILE A 150 -2.22 -19.03 -7.22
N ILE A 151 -2.65 -19.96 -6.38
CA ILE A 151 -2.06 -21.31 -6.33
C ILE A 151 -2.19 -22.03 -7.67
N ASP A 152 -3.37 -21.99 -8.30
CA ASP A 152 -3.64 -22.61 -9.59
C ASP A 152 -2.74 -22.00 -10.69
N SER A 153 -2.46 -20.69 -10.61
CA SER A 153 -1.59 -20.00 -11.57
C SER A 153 -0.11 -20.43 -11.51
N LEU A 154 0.35 -20.95 -10.38
CA LEU A 154 1.72 -21.45 -10.19
C LEU A 154 1.92 -22.83 -10.83
N GLN A 155 0.84 -23.56 -11.15
CA GLN A 155 0.88 -24.89 -11.77
C GLN A 155 1.79 -25.87 -11.00
N LEU A 156 1.60 -25.91 -9.68
CA LEU A 156 2.35 -26.76 -8.75
C LEU A 156 1.59 -28.06 -8.49
N SER A 157 2.31 -29.15 -8.26
CA SER A 157 1.73 -30.39 -7.72
C SER A 157 1.20 -30.20 -6.30
N SER A 158 0.31 -31.07 -5.82
CA SER A 158 -0.26 -30.97 -4.46
C SER A 158 0.81 -30.94 -3.35
N GLU A 159 1.94 -31.64 -3.54
CA GLU A 159 3.06 -31.59 -2.60
C GLU A 159 3.73 -30.21 -2.60
N GLU A 160 4.00 -29.65 -3.78
CA GLU A 160 4.63 -28.34 -3.92
C GLU A 160 3.73 -27.20 -3.44
N GLN A 161 2.42 -27.29 -3.69
CA GLN A 161 1.43 -26.34 -3.17
C GLN A 161 1.48 -26.26 -1.63
N SER A 162 1.81 -27.36 -0.95
CA SER A 162 1.95 -27.37 0.50
C SER A 162 3.14 -26.56 1.03
N ARG A 163 3.99 -26.02 0.16
CA ARG A 163 5.08 -25.08 0.50
C ARG A 163 4.69 -23.61 0.34
N VAL A 164 3.45 -23.33 -0.06
CA VAL A 164 2.90 -21.97 -0.17
C VAL A 164 1.93 -21.71 0.96
N GLN A 165 2.06 -20.55 1.61
CA GLN A 165 1.23 -20.18 2.75
C GLN A 165 0.77 -18.73 2.66
N PHE A 166 -0.50 -18.49 2.97
CA PHE A 166 -1.07 -17.15 3.12
C PHE A 166 -1.36 -16.89 4.60
N THR A 167 -0.99 -15.71 5.08
CA THR A 167 -1.11 -15.30 6.48
C THR A 167 -1.79 -13.93 6.54
N GLU A 168 -2.64 -13.73 7.55
CA GLU A 168 -3.61 -12.63 7.55
C GLU A 168 -3.02 -11.22 7.76
N TRP A 169 -2.03 -11.04 8.62
CA TRP A 169 -1.32 -9.74 8.73
C TRP A 169 0.06 -9.85 9.36
N PHE A 170 0.41 -11.04 9.89
CA PHE A 170 1.69 -11.30 10.51
C PHE A 170 2.12 -12.76 10.35
N TYR A 171 3.41 -12.99 10.51
CA TYR A 171 4.04 -14.31 10.53
C TYR A 171 5.24 -14.30 11.48
N ILE A 172 5.45 -15.40 12.22
CA ILE A 172 6.61 -15.59 13.09
C ILE A 172 7.54 -16.62 12.43
N SER A 173 8.71 -16.16 12.00
CA SER A 173 9.74 -17.02 11.41
C SER A 173 10.69 -17.53 12.51
N ASN A 174 10.86 -18.86 12.59
CA ASN A 174 11.84 -19.53 13.46
C ASN A 174 11.79 -19.08 14.93
N GLU A 175 10.61 -18.70 15.43
CA GLU A 175 10.36 -18.25 16.81
C GLU A 175 11.18 -17.01 17.25
N ASP A 176 11.96 -16.38 16.35
CA ASP A 176 12.87 -15.28 16.69
C ASP A 176 12.52 -13.94 15.99
N THR A 177 11.70 -13.99 14.94
CA THR A 177 11.42 -12.82 14.10
C THR A 177 9.92 -12.70 13.84
N LEU A 178 9.30 -11.62 14.34
CA LEU A 178 7.95 -11.21 13.97
C LEU A 178 8.00 -10.39 12.67
N ILE A 179 7.15 -10.73 11.73
CA ILE A 179 7.09 -10.11 10.42
C ILE A 179 5.66 -9.63 10.20
N GLU A 180 5.49 -8.33 10.00
CA GLU A 180 4.21 -7.69 9.71
C GLU A 180 4.43 -6.72 8.55
N HIS A 181 3.39 -6.45 7.76
CA HIS A 181 3.52 -5.37 6.78
C HIS A 181 3.66 -4.00 7.49
N GLY A 182 2.94 -3.80 8.60
CA GLY A 182 3.04 -2.61 9.47
C GLY A 182 1.88 -1.61 9.32
N ASN A 183 0.98 -1.82 8.35
CA ASN A 183 -0.17 -0.95 8.11
C ASN A 183 -1.14 -0.84 9.30
N GLN A 184 -1.16 -1.82 10.20
CA GLN A 184 -1.99 -1.81 11.41
C GLN A 184 -1.70 -0.66 12.38
N TYR A 185 -0.53 -0.01 12.23
CA TYR A 185 -0.11 1.13 13.05
C TYR A 185 -0.27 2.48 12.33
N ASP A 186 -0.76 2.46 11.08
CA ASP A 186 -1.08 3.63 10.28
C ASP A 186 -2.60 3.84 10.23
N PRO A 187 -3.15 4.91 10.83
CA PRO A 187 -4.59 5.21 10.81
C PRO A 187 -5.21 5.30 9.41
N TYR A 188 -4.41 5.58 8.39
CA TYR A 188 -4.87 5.73 7.01
C TYR A 188 -4.91 4.42 6.24
N CYS A 189 -4.15 3.40 6.68
CA CYS A 189 -3.92 2.16 5.95
C CYS A 189 -4.25 0.87 6.73
N LEU A 190 -4.61 0.94 8.00
CA LEU A 190 -4.96 -0.26 8.76
C LEU A 190 -6.19 -1.00 8.19
N ALA A 191 -6.17 -2.33 8.23
CA ALA A 191 -7.39 -3.10 8.12
C ALA A 191 -8.14 -3.05 9.46
N ILE A 192 -9.34 -2.46 9.49
CA ILE A 192 -10.10 -2.24 10.75
C ILE A 192 -10.34 -3.53 11.55
N ASP A 193 -10.53 -4.65 10.86
CA ASP A 193 -10.65 -5.97 11.48
C ASP A 193 -9.88 -6.99 10.65
N PRO A 194 -8.59 -7.24 10.92
CA PRO A 194 -7.80 -8.16 10.10
C PRO A 194 -8.19 -9.64 10.32
N VAL A 195 -8.95 -9.95 11.37
CA VAL A 195 -9.50 -11.30 11.61
C VAL A 195 -10.70 -11.57 10.69
N SER A 196 -11.58 -10.57 10.55
CA SER A 196 -12.72 -10.60 9.64
C SER A 196 -12.89 -9.28 8.89
N PRO A 197 -12.16 -9.07 7.77
CA PRO A 197 -12.11 -7.80 7.05
C PRO A 197 -13.30 -7.60 6.11
N PHE A 198 -14.34 -8.42 6.22
CA PHE A 198 -15.49 -8.38 5.33
C PHE A 198 -16.58 -7.45 5.84
N VAL A 199 -17.33 -6.85 4.92
CA VAL A 199 -18.60 -6.18 5.21
C VAL A 199 -19.66 -6.59 4.22
N ARG A 200 -20.91 -6.46 4.65
CA ARG A 200 -22.07 -6.70 3.79
C ARG A 200 -22.58 -5.38 3.23
N LYS A 201 -22.41 -5.17 1.92
CA LYS A 201 -23.03 -4.07 1.16
C LYS A 201 -24.24 -4.62 0.41
N TYR A 202 -25.43 -4.37 0.93
CA TYR A 202 -26.70 -4.95 0.43
C TYR A 202 -26.66 -6.49 0.41
N ASN A 203 -26.67 -7.11 -0.77
CA ASN A 203 -26.61 -8.56 -0.97
C ASN A 203 -25.20 -9.06 -1.35
N LYS A 204 -24.17 -8.23 -1.18
CA LYS A 204 -22.79 -8.55 -1.57
C LYS A 204 -21.85 -8.51 -0.37
N ILE A 205 -20.95 -9.49 -0.33
CA ILE A 205 -19.80 -9.49 0.57
C ILE A 205 -18.66 -8.78 -0.15
N VAL A 206 -18.06 -7.81 0.53
CA VAL A 206 -16.88 -7.08 0.04
C VAL A 206 -15.83 -7.06 1.13
N VAL A 207 -14.57 -7.03 0.76
CA VAL A 207 -13.49 -6.70 1.69
C VAL A 207 -13.51 -5.19 1.95
N ARG A 208 -13.38 -4.80 3.21
CA ARG A 208 -13.27 -3.40 3.60
C ARG A 208 -11.82 -2.95 3.44
N ILE A 209 -11.59 -2.16 2.40
CA ILE A 209 -10.29 -1.51 2.15
C ILE A 209 -10.18 -0.20 2.97
N PRO A 210 -8.97 0.19 3.37
CA PRO A 210 -8.76 1.38 4.19
C PRO A 210 -8.76 2.68 3.37
N PHE A 211 -8.61 3.81 4.05
CA PHE A 211 -8.67 5.15 3.43
C PHE A 211 -7.61 5.35 2.34
N GLY A 212 -6.37 4.90 2.56
CA GLY A 212 -5.30 4.99 1.56
C GLY A 212 -5.68 4.31 0.24
N ASN A 213 -6.17 3.08 0.30
CA ASN A 213 -6.65 2.31 -0.84
C ASN A 213 -7.85 2.97 -1.56
N LEU A 214 -8.80 3.55 -0.81
CA LEU A 214 -9.89 4.33 -1.39
C LEU A 214 -9.36 5.56 -2.15
N THR A 215 -8.30 6.20 -1.65
CA THR A 215 -7.62 7.34 -2.30
C THR A 215 -6.95 6.90 -3.60
N THR A 216 -6.18 5.81 -3.58
CA THR A 216 -5.58 5.22 -4.81
C THR A 216 -6.67 4.98 -5.87
N ARG A 217 -7.75 4.33 -5.45
CA ARG A 217 -8.84 3.93 -6.33
C ARG A 217 -9.64 5.08 -6.93
N TYR A 218 -10.13 6.00 -6.10
CA TYR A 218 -11.09 7.03 -6.54
C TYR A 218 -10.42 8.34 -6.93
N LEU A 219 -9.19 8.59 -6.48
CA LEU A 219 -8.44 9.80 -6.78
C LEU A 219 -7.30 9.50 -7.76
N ILE A 220 -6.30 8.73 -7.34
CA ILE A 220 -5.04 8.53 -8.09
C ILE A 220 -5.26 7.86 -9.45
N ASN A 221 -6.10 6.85 -9.52
CA ASN A 221 -6.38 6.13 -10.78
C ASN A 221 -6.88 7.02 -11.93
N GLY A 222 -7.43 8.21 -11.63
CA GLY A 222 -7.83 9.18 -12.65
C GLY A 222 -6.97 10.43 -12.68
N MET A 223 -5.78 10.41 -12.06
CA MET A 223 -4.76 11.45 -12.16
C MET A 223 -3.44 10.79 -12.60
N GLY A 224 -3.39 10.31 -13.85
CA GLY A 224 -2.37 9.37 -14.31
C GLY A 224 -0.93 9.92 -14.39
N PHE A 225 -0.70 11.23 -14.26
CA PHE A 225 0.65 11.77 -14.23
C PHE A 225 1.33 11.65 -12.87
N PHE A 226 0.60 11.24 -11.84
CA PHE A 226 1.13 11.09 -10.50
C PHE A 226 1.41 9.61 -10.22
N ASN A 227 2.67 9.29 -9.88
CA ASN A 227 3.06 7.95 -9.48
C ASN A 227 2.71 7.73 -7.98
N PRO A 228 1.84 6.77 -7.63
CA PRO A 228 1.37 6.51 -6.26
C PRO A 228 2.47 6.04 -5.31
N TYR A 229 3.57 5.49 -5.82
CA TYR A 229 4.62 4.87 -5.01
C TYR A 229 5.60 5.89 -4.40
N LEU A 230 5.44 7.19 -4.73
CA LEU A 230 6.29 8.26 -4.20
C LEU A 230 5.49 9.52 -3.87
N GLU A 231 5.52 9.91 -2.59
CA GLU A 231 4.75 11.03 -2.07
C GLU A 231 5.16 12.39 -2.61
N THR A 232 6.44 12.59 -2.93
CA THR A 232 6.96 13.86 -3.46
C THR A 232 6.35 14.22 -4.82
N ASN A 233 5.79 13.24 -5.55
CA ASN A 233 5.02 13.51 -6.76
C ASN A 233 3.71 14.25 -6.47
N PHE A 234 3.16 14.13 -5.26
CA PHE A 234 1.91 14.78 -4.86
C PHE A 234 2.16 16.06 -4.07
N ILE A 235 3.27 16.14 -3.35
CA ILE A 235 3.61 17.25 -2.46
C ILE A 235 4.63 18.15 -3.17
N MET A 236 4.12 19.00 -4.07
CA MET A 236 4.92 20.00 -4.78
C MET A 236 4.80 21.38 -4.12
N SER A 237 5.83 22.22 -4.22
CA SER A 237 5.67 23.64 -3.95
C SER A 237 4.72 24.28 -4.98
N ALA A 238 4.13 25.43 -4.63
CA ALA A 238 3.22 26.14 -5.53
C ALA A 238 3.86 26.46 -6.89
N GLY A 239 5.14 26.84 -6.91
CA GLY A 239 5.88 27.14 -8.15
C GLY A 239 6.15 25.90 -9.00
N GLU A 240 6.48 24.77 -8.37
CA GLU A 240 6.66 23.49 -9.06
C GLU A 240 5.34 23.00 -9.64
N TYR A 241 4.24 23.08 -8.88
CA TYR A 241 2.92 22.70 -9.35
C TYR A 241 2.47 23.54 -10.55
N ILE A 242 2.69 24.86 -10.54
CA ILE A 242 2.37 25.73 -11.69
C ILE A 242 3.16 25.29 -12.93
N LYS A 243 4.48 25.10 -12.81
CA LYS A 243 5.32 24.64 -13.92
C LYS A 243 4.86 23.28 -14.44
N PHE A 244 4.60 22.35 -13.53
CA PHE A 244 4.10 21.02 -13.83
C PHE A 244 2.74 21.07 -14.56
N PHE A 245 1.83 21.91 -14.08
CA PHE A 245 0.50 22.07 -14.65
C PHE A 245 0.56 22.56 -16.09
N PHE A 246 1.32 23.63 -16.37
CA PHE A 246 1.44 24.16 -17.72
C PHE A 246 2.27 23.26 -18.66
N LYS A 247 3.26 22.54 -18.13
CA LYS A 247 4.10 21.64 -18.92
C LYS A 247 3.35 20.37 -19.35
N TYR A 248 2.59 19.75 -18.45
CA TYR A 248 1.98 18.44 -18.69
C TYR A 248 0.45 18.45 -18.59
N ILE A 249 -0.10 18.98 -17.49
CA ILE A 249 -1.52 18.79 -17.14
C ILE A 249 -2.47 19.56 -18.05
N ILE A 250 -2.17 20.81 -18.43
CA ILE A 250 -3.11 21.67 -19.19
C ILE A 250 -3.54 21.04 -20.52
N ARG A 251 -2.66 20.26 -21.16
CA ARG A 251 -2.96 19.58 -22.44
C ARG A 251 -3.73 18.29 -22.24
N ALA A 252 -3.49 17.59 -21.14
CA ALA A 252 -4.00 16.24 -20.94
C ALA A 252 -5.24 16.18 -20.04
N GLN A 253 -5.25 16.97 -18.97
CA GLN A 253 -6.27 16.99 -17.95
C GLN A 253 -6.50 18.43 -17.42
N PRO A 254 -6.97 19.38 -18.26
CA PRO A 254 -7.16 20.79 -17.87
C PRO A 254 -8.14 20.97 -16.71
N PHE A 255 -9.07 20.02 -16.52
CA PHE A 255 -10.03 19.98 -15.41
C PHE A 255 -9.52 19.14 -14.22
N LEU A 256 -8.20 19.08 -14.00
CA LEU A 256 -7.60 18.34 -12.89
C LEU A 256 -8.22 18.71 -11.54
N MET A 257 -8.46 20.00 -11.29
CA MET A 257 -9.10 20.46 -10.05
C MET A 257 -10.52 19.90 -9.86
N ILE A 258 -11.30 19.76 -10.94
CA ILE A 258 -12.64 19.15 -10.87
C ILE A 258 -12.50 17.64 -10.63
N SER A 259 -11.55 16.99 -11.31
CA SER A 259 -11.26 15.57 -11.12
C SER A 259 -10.83 15.27 -9.67
N TRP A 260 -9.99 16.13 -9.10
CA TRP A 260 -9.55 16.07 -7.71
C TRP A 260 -10.70 16.32 -6.74
N LEU A 261 -11.50 17.37 -6.93
CA LEU A 261 -12.62 17.70 -6.03
C LEU A 261 -13.65 16.57 -6.02
N TRP A 262 -14.01 16.06 -7.19
CA TRP A 262 -14.94 14.94 -7.33
C TRP A 262 -14.36 13.67 -6.66
N GLY A 263 -13.11 13.32 -6.97
CA GLY A 263 -12.46 12.12 -6.41
C GLY A 263 -12.36 12.19 -4.90
N SER A 264 -11.88 13.31 -4.36
CA SER A 264 -11.77 13.57 -2.92
C SER A 264 -13.13 13.51 -2.23
N THR A 265 -14.18 14.08 -2.82
CA THR A 265 -15.53 14.00 -2.29
C THR A 265 -16.02 12.55 -2.23
N VAL A 266 -15.79 11.77 -3.30
CA VAL A 266 -16.14 10.34 -3.32
C VAL A 266 -15.36 9.57 -2.25
N VAL A 267 -14.06 9.82 -2.08
CA VAL A 267 -13.24 9.19 -1.03
C VAL A 267 -13.79 9.50 0.35
N LEU A 268 -14.09 10.78 0.65
CA LEU A 268 -14.66 11.19 1.94
C LEU A 268 -15.97 10.46 2.22
N VAL A 269 -16.91 10.47 1.26
CA VAL A 269 -18.22 9.84 1.42
C VAL A 269 -18.09 8.31 1.56
N GLN A 270 -17.31 7.65 0.70
CA GLN A 270 -17.14 6.20 0.76
C GLN A 270 -16.43 5.77 2.06
N SER A 271 -15.40 6.51 2.49
CA SER A 271 -14.70 6.23 3.76
C SER A 271 -15.64 6.31 4.95
N PHE A 272 -16.53 7.30 4.96
CA PHE A 272 -17.54 7.46 6.00
C PHE A 272 -18.59 6.34 5.95
N LEU A 273 -19.15 6.05 4.77
CA LEU A 273 -20.14 4.99 4.60
C LEU A 273 -19.58 3.61 4.98
N ASP A 274 -18.34 3.31 4.61
CA ASP A 274 -17.70 2.03 4.89
C ASP A 274 -17.35 1.86 6.37
N TYR A 275 -17.04 2.96 7.06
CA TYR A 275 -16.86 2.97 8.50
C TYR A 275 -18.15 2.64 9.26
N LEU A 276 -19.31 3.11 8.77
CA LEU A 276 -20.61 2.85 9.39
C LEU A 276 -21.08 1.40 9.24
N LEU A 277 -20.54 0.65 8.28
CA LEU A 277 -20.89 -0.76 8.11
C LEU A 277 -20.27 -1.57 9.26
N PRO A 278 -21.00 -2.50 9.89
CA PRO A 278 -20.40 -3.44 10.84
C PRO A 278 -19.52 -4.47 10.10
N PRO A 279 -18.40 -4.92 10.69
CA PRO A 279 -17.68 -6.08 10.19
C PRO A 279 -18.60 -7.31 10.17
N LEU A 280 -18.54 -8.08 9.09
CA LEU A 280 -19.24 -9.35 8.99
C LEU A 280 -18.49 -10.36 9.85
N ARG A 281 -19.01 -10.67 11.04
CA ARG A 281 -18.44 -11.65 11.96
C ARG A 281 -19.39 -12.82 12.11
N GLU A 282 -18.83 -14.01 12.18
CA GLU A 282 -19.57 -15.23 12.51
C GLU A 282 -19.29 -15.58 13.98
N PRO A 283 -20.21 -15.26 14.91
CA PRO A 283 -19.92 -15.32 16.35
C PRO A 283 -19.55 -16.73 16.83
N LEU A 284 -20.07 -17.77 16.15
CA LEU A 284 -19.83 -19.17 16.50
C LEU A 284 -18.49 -19.70 15.96
N GLU A 285 -17.87 -19.02 14.99
CA GLU A 285 -16.62 -19.47 14.34
C GLU A 285 -15.41 -18.59 14.67
N ILE A 286 -15.60 -17.51 15.44
CA ILE A 286 -14.55 -16.52 15.68
C ILE A 286 -13.29 -17.11 16.35
N GLU A 287 -13.48 -18.04 17.27
CA GLU A 287 -12.39 -18.73 17.96
C GLU A 287 -11.66 -19.67 17.01
N GLY A 288 -12.39 -20.45 16.20
CA GLY A 288 -11.80 -21.28 15.14
C GLY A 288 -11.02 -20.44 14.12
N ARG A 289 -11.51 -19.24 13.78
CA ARG A 289 -10.80 -18.30 12.91
C ARG A 289 -9.50 -17.81 13.54
N ILE A 290 -9.50 -17.47 14.83
CA ILE A 290 -8.30 -17.08 15.57
C ILE A 290 -7.28 -18.22 15.63
N GLU A 291 -7.73 -19.46 15.88
CA GLU A 291 -6.87 -20.65 15.86
C GLU A 291 -6.25 -20.90 14.48
N GLN A 292 -7.01 -20.71 13.40
CA GLN A 292 -6.50 -20.83 12.04
C GLN A 292 -5.42 -19.78 11.74
N ILE A 293 -5.65 -18.52 12.13
CA ILE A 293 -4.67 -17.43 11.97
C ILE A 293 -3.41 -17.76 12.77
N ALA A 294 -3.57 -18.17 14.03
CA ALA A 294 -2.46 -18.55 14.91
C ALA A 294 -1.61 -19.67 14.27
N LYS A 295 -2.25 -20.74 13.80
CA LYS A 295 -1.58 -21.86 13.13
C LYS A 295 -0.84 -21.41 11.86
N ARG A 296 -1.44 -20.54 11.04
CA ARG A 296 -0.82 -20.02 9.82
C ARG A 296 0.33 -19.04 10.10
N ALA A 297 0.32 -18.37 11.24
CA ALA A 297 1.34 -17.39 11.60
C ALA A 297 2.48 -17.98 12.47
N ASN A 298 2.51 -19.29 12.71
CA ASN A 298 3.38 -19.93 13.72
C ASN A 298 3.24 -19.30 15.11
N ALA A 299 2.01 -19.00 15.52
CA ALA A 299 1.70 -18.25 16.73
C ALA A 299 0.66 -18.98 17.60
N THR A 300 0.36 -18.40 18.76
CA THR A 300 -0.72 -18.86 19.63
C THR A 300 -1.99 -18.01 19.44
N PRO A 301 -3.19 -18.55 19.73
CA PRO A 301 -4.42 -17.76 19.76
C PRO A 301 -4.35 -16.51 20.65
N ARG A 302 -3.56 -16.59 21.73
CA ARG A 302 -3.29 -15.45 22.61
C ARG A 302 -2.55 -14.33 21.88
N MET A 303 -1.44 -14.66 21.20
CA MET A 303 -0.66 -13.69 20.42
C MET A 303 -1.53 -12.98 19.38
N VAL A 304 -2.40 -13.72 18.67
CA VAL A 304 -3.33 -13.14 17.67
C VAL A 304 -4.21 -12.05 18.29
N ARG A 305 -4.80 -12.32 19.47
CA ARG A 305 -5.67 -11.34 20.17
C ARG A 305 -4.89 -10.15 20.69
N GLU A 306 -3.72 -10.39 21.27
CA GLU A 306 -2.89 -9.35 21.86
C GLU A 306 -2.29 -8.43 20.77
N LEU A 307 -1.77 -8.98 19.67
CA LEU A 307 -1.29 -8.18 18.53
C LEU A 307 -2.43 -7.38 17.89
N ARG A 308 -3.61 -7.97 17.72
CA ARG A 308 -4.79 -7.25 17.27
C ARG A 308 -5.14 -6.06 18.18
N SER A 309 -4.84 -6.13 19.48
CA SER A 309 -5.12 -5.03 20.41
C SER A 309 -4.16 -3.84 20.27
N LEU A 310 -3.02 -4.01 19.57
CA LEU A 310 -2.05 -2.95 19.32
C LEU A 310 -2.41 -2.03 18.14
N THR A 311 -3.44 -2.39 17.37
CA THR A 311 -3.89 -1.61 16.20
C THR A 311 -4.33 -0.20 16.60
N VAL A 312 -4.00 0.80 15.78
CA VAL A 312 -4.42 2.18 16.02
C VAL A 312 -5.89 2.43 15.65
N ALA A 313 -6.47 3.53 16.13
CA ALA A 313 -7.80 3.93 15.70
C ALA A 313 -7.78 4.41 14.24
N PRO A 314 -8.76 4.01 13.39
CA PRO A 314 -8.76 4.39 11.99
C PRO A 314 -9.07 5.88 11.79
N ALA A 315 -8.41 6.50 10.81
CA ALA A 315 -8.65 7.90 10.43
C ALA A 315 -10.11 8.12 9.98
N THR A 316 -10.77 7.08 9.47
CA THR A 316 -12.19 7.09 9.08
C THR A 316 -13.16 7.33 10.24
N SER A 317 -12.72 7.10 11.49
CA SER A 317 -13.49 7.49 12.68
C SER A 317 -13.51 9.01 12.92
N ARG A 318 -12.67 9.79 12.23
CA ARG A 318 -12.53 11.24 12.38
C ARG A 318 -12.71 11.95 11.03
N PRO A 319 -13.95 12.22 10.58
CA PRO A 319 -14.22 12.82 9.27
C PRO A 319 -13.50 14.15 8.99
N LEU A 320 -13.32 15.00 10.02
CA LEU A 320 -12.58 16.26 9.89
C LEU A 320 -11.09 16.05 9.56
N LEU A 321 -10.49 14.95 10.05
CA LEU A 321 -9.12 14.59 9.71
C LEU A 321 -9.03 14.25 8.21
N ILE A 322 -9.95 13.42 7.71
CA ILE A 322 -10.01 13.08 6.28
C ILE A 322 -10.25 14.32 5.42
N LEU A 323 -11.16 15.21 5.82
CA LEU A 323 -11.44 16.45 5.11
C LEU A 323 -10.18 17.31 4.96
N ARG A 324 -9.35 17.38 6.01
CA ARG A 324 -8.06 18.09 6.01
C ARG A 324 -7.04 17.41 5.12
N GLU A 325 -6.85 16.09 5.23
CA GLU A 325 -5.87 15.37 4.41
C GLU A 325 -6.21 15.46 2.91
N LEU A 326 -7.49 15.40 2.56
CA LEU A 326 -7.96 15.55 1.18
C LEU A 326 -8.00 17.01 0.69
N TRP A 327 -7.54 18.00 1.47
CA TRP A 327 -7.60 19.44 1.15
C TRP A 327 -9.02 20.00 0.88
N LEU A 328 -10.06 19.22 1.21
CA LEU A 328 -11.46 19.62 1.03
C LEU A 328 -11.87 20.73 2.00
N ASP A 329 -11.23 20.80 3.17
CA ASP A 329 -11.44 21.88 4.14
C ASP A 329 -11.04 23.24 3.55
N ARG A 330 -9.88 23.29 2.89
CA ARG A 330 -9.32 24.48 2.24
C ARG A 330 -10.14 24.88 1.02
N ALA A 331 -10.54 23.90 0.18
CA ALA A 331 -11.45 24.16 -0.92
C ALA A 331 -12.79 24.72 -0.44
N PHE A 332 -13.38 24.13 0.61
CA PHE A 332 -14.62 24.64 1.19
C PHE A 332 -14.46 26.07 1.71
N LEU A 333 -13.40 26.37 2.46
CA LEU A 333 -13.15 27.71 3.00
C LEU A 333 -13.00 28.77 1.89
N VAL A 334 -12.19 28.51 0.87
CA VAL A 334 -11.98 29.48 -0.22
C VAL A 334 -13.23 29.65 -1.08
N SER A 335 -13.97 28.57 -1.36
CA SER A 335 -15.22 28.63 -2.11
C SER A 335 -16.31 29.35 -1.33
N LEU A 336 -16.45 29.08 -0.03
CA LEU A 336 -17.42 29.76 0.82
C LEU A 336 -17.12 31.26 0.90
N ALA A 337 -15.85 31.63 1.14
CA ALA A 337 -15.43 33.03 1.16
C ALA A 337 -15.76 33.73 -0.18
N PHE A 338 -15.42 33.10 -1.31
CA PHE A 338 -15.72 33.63 -2.63
C PHE A 338 -17.23 33.83 -2.84
N LEU A 339 -18.06 32.85 -2.50
CA LEU A 339 -19.52 32.94 -2.63
C LEU A 339 -20.13 34.00 -1.71
N LEU A 340 -19.61 34.16 -0.49
CA LEU A 340 -20.05 35.22 0.44
C LEU A 340 -19.71 36.61 -0.10
N PHE A 341 -18.49 36.82 -0.60
CA PHE A 341 -18.13 38.09 -1.23
C PHE A 341 -18.91 38.34 -2.51
N LEU A 342 -19.12 37.31 -3.33
CA LEU A 342 -19.94 37.40 -4.54
C LEU A 342 -21.37 37.84 -4.19
N GLN A 343 -22.01 37.17 -3.23
CA GLN A 343 -23.37 37.51 -2.78
C GLN A 343 -23.45 38.92 -2.18
N LEU A 344 -22.47 39.29 -1.34
CA LEU A 344 -22.40 40.63 -0.74
C LEU A 344 -22.31 41.71 -1.81
N PHE A 345 -21.43 41.54 -2.80
CA PHE A 345 -21.24 42.54 -3.86
C PHE A 345 -22.39 42.56 -4.87
N PHE A 346 -23.10 41.45 -5.09
CA PHE A 346 -24.37 41.48 -5.82
C PHE A 346 -25.41 42.37 -5.13
N VAL A 347 -25.49 42.34 -3.79
CA VAL A 347 -26.40 43.21 -3.04
C VAL A 347 -25.92 44.67 -3.06
N ILE A 348 -24.61 44.91 -2.92
CA ILE A 348 -24.04 46.27 -2.95
C ILE A 348 -24.23 46.91 -4.33
N ASP A 349 -23.99 46.18 -5.42
CA ASP A 349 -24.18 46.64 -6.81
C ASP A 349 -25.61 47.13 -7.03
N GLN A 350 -26.61 46.41 -6.51
CA GLN A 350 -28.02 46.79 -6.59
C GLN A 350 -28.39 48.05 -5.79
N ILE A 351 -27.68 48.37 -4.71
CA ILE A 351 -28.04 49.47 -3.79
C ILE A 351 -27.21 50.72 -4.07
N TYR A 352 -25.92 50.56 -4.39
CA TYR A 352 -24.92 51.63 -4.39
C TYR A 352 -24.24 51.84 -5.76
N ASP A 353 -24.63 51.12 -6.81
CA ASP A 353 -24.04 51.20 -8.17
C ASP A 353 -22.51 50.96 -8.19
N ILE A 354 -22.01 50.19 -7.21
CA ILE A 354 -20.61 49.78 -7.14
C ILE A 354 -20.47 48.46 -7.90
N SER A 355 -19.67 48.49 -8.96
CA SER A 355 -19.40 47.31 -9.78
C SER A 355 -19.04 46.07 -8.95
N PHE A 356 -19.72 44.96 -9.21
CA PHE A 356 -19.48 43.70 -8.49
C PHE A 356 -18.02 43.23 -8.53
N TYR A 357 -17.21 43.61 -9.53
CA TYR A 357 -15.79 43.26 -9.62
C TYR A 357 -14.95 43.77 -8.45
N TRP A 358 -15.42 44.77 -7.71
CA TRP A 358 -14.77 45.23 -6.48
C TRP A 358 -14.69 44.16 -5.38
N MET A 359 -15.46 43.06 -5.49
CA MET A 359 -15.34 41.89 -4.61
C MET A 359 -13.94 41.28 -4.58
N LEU A 360 -13.15 41.47 -5.63
CA LEU A 360 -11.80 40.92 -5.73
C LEU A 360 -10.84 41.52 -4.71
N PHE A 361 -11.06 42.77 -4.28
CA PHE A 361 -10.22 43.42 -3.27
C PHE A 361 -10.34 42.80 -1.88
N PRO A 362 -11.54 42.71 -1.26
CA PRO A 362 -11.68 42.04 0.03
C PRO A 362 -11.37 40.53 -0.07
N PHE A 363 -11.64 39.89 -1.21
CA PHE A 363 -11.21 38.52 -1.45
C PHE A 363 -9.67 38.39 -1.46
N ALA A 364 -8.95 39.33 -2.08
CA ALA A 364 -7.49 39.36 -2.03
C ALA A 364 -6.96 39.59 -0.60
N LEU A 365 -7.64 40.41 0.21
CA LEU A 365 -7.32 40.59 1.64
C LEU A 365 -7.57 39.33 2.48
N PHE A 366 -8.46 38.44 2.05
CA PHE A 366 -8.68 37.13 2.68
C PHE A 366 -7.53 36.14 2.37
N LEU A 367 -6.85 36.25 1.23
CA LEU A 367 -5.83 35.29 0.81
C LEU A 367 -4.66 35.11 1.82
N PRO A 368 -4.11 36.17 2.45
CA PRO A 368 -3.09 36.00 3.49
C PRO A 368 -3.56 35.11 4.66
N PHE A 369 -4.82 35.27 5.12
CA PHE A 369 -5.40 34.45 6.18
C PHE A 369 -5.58 33.00 5.72
N PHE A 370 -6.05 32.80 4.49
CA PHE A 370 -6.17 31.48 3.88
C PHE A 370 -4.82 30.76 3.76
N ILE A 371 -3.77 31.47 3.35
CA ILE A 371 -2.41 30.93 3.24
C ILE A 371 -1.87 30.59 4.63
N PHE A 372 -2.06 31.47 5.62
CA PHE A 372 -1.66 31.21 7.00
C PHE A 372 -2.33 29.95 7.55
N TYR A 373 -3.65 29.83 7.41
CA TYR A 373 -4.39 28.63 7.80
C TYR A 373 -3.86 27.39 7.07
N SER A 374 -3.74 27.45 5.73
CA SER A 374 -3.29 26.32 4.92
C SER A 374 -1.90 25.82 5.28
N LYS A 375 -1.00 26.72 5.68
CA LYS A 375 0.35 26.37 6.18
C LYS A 375 0.34 25.84 7.62
N SER A 376 -0.65 26.23 8.43
CA SER A 376 -0.78 25.75 9.81
C SER A 376 -1.31 24.31 9.90
N VAL A 377 -2.01 23.84 8.86
CA VAL A 377 -2.52 22.46 8.78
C VAL A 377 -1.40 21.55 8.30
N SER A 378 -0.76 20.84 9.23
CA SER A 378 0.19 19.78 8.92
C SER A 378 -0.51 18.44 8.69
N SER A 379 -0.11 17.70 7.66
CA SER A 379 -0.53 16.30 7.50
C SER A 379 0.05 15.45 8.62
N SER A 380 -0.77 14.56 9.19
CA SER A 380 -0.29 13.63 10.22
C SER A 380 0.27 12.33 9.66
N VAL A 381 0.14 12.09 8.34
CA VAL A 381 0.59 10.88 7.64
C VAL A 381 2.06 10.56 7.94
N HIS A 382 2.96 11.55 7.88
CA HIS A 382 4.40 11.33 8.13
C HIS A 382 4.71 10.88 9.56
N ALA A 383 3.92 11.30 10.55
CA ALA A 383 4.14 10.93 11.95
C ALA A 383 3.81 9.45 12.23
N PHE A 384 2.99 8.81 11.39
CA PHE A 384 2.63 7.41 11.51
C PHE A 384 3.56 6.46 10.76
N LYS A 385 4.47 7.00 9.94
CA LYS A 385 5.52 6.22 9.25
C LYS A 385 6.73 5.90 10.13
N GLU A 386 6.88 6.58 11.27
CA GLU A 386 7.97 6.31 12.19
C GLU A 386 7.60 5.17 13.15
N PRO A 387 8.45 4.13 13.27
CA PRO A 387 8.23 3.03 14.19
C PRO A 387 8.23 3.56 15.64
N ARG A 388 7.24 3.12 16.43
CA ARG A 388 7.09 3.53 17.83
C ARG A 388 7.70 2.49 18.75
N GLU A 389 8.65 2.89 19.57
CA GLU A 389 9.32 2.03 20.56
C GLU A 389 8.31 1.25 21.42
N LYS A 390 7.27 1.93 21.93
CA LYS A 390 6.22 1.30 22.74
C LYS A 390 5.53 0.15 22.00
N THR A 391 5.17 0.36 20.73
CA THR A 391 4.48 -0.65 19.92
C THR A 391 5.40 -1.84 19.65
N LEU A 392 6.63 -1.58 19.21
CA LEU A 392 7.62 -2.62 18.94
C LEU A 392 7.93 -3.45 20.20
N THR A 393 8.13 -2.78 21.34
CA THR A 393 8.41 -3.45 22.62
C THR A 393 7.23 -4.32 23.05
N MET A 394 5.99 -3.83 22.93
CA MET A 394 4.81 -4.63 23.26
C MET A 394 4.66 -5.84 22.33
N ALA A 395 4.83 -5.65 21.02
CA ALA A 395 4.77 -6.74 20.05
C ALA A 395 5.83 -7.81 20.36
N SER A 396 7.07 -7.39 20.65
CA SER A 396 8.17 -8.26 21.08
C SER A 396 7.84 -9.06 22.35
N LEU A 397 7.23 -8.43 23.36
CA LEU A 397 6.83 -9.11 24.60
C LEU A 397 5.68 -10.12 24.37
N ILE A 398 4.76 -9.81 23.46
CA ILE A 398 3.64 -10.69 23.10
C ILE A 398 4.15 -11.94 22.38
N THR A 399 5.04 -11.76 21.41
CA THR A 399 5.51 -12.85 20.54
C THR A 399 6.72 -13.59 21.11
N GLY A 400 7.46 -12.97 22.04
CA GLY A 400 8.75 -13.47 22.53
C GLY A 400 9.91 -13.24 21.55
N THR A 401 9.69 -12.51 20.45
CA THR A 401 10.70 -12.28 19.41
C THR A 401 11.51 -11.03 19.71
N ASN A 402 12.81 -11.04 19.46
CA ASN A 402 13.67 -9.87 19.61
C ASN A 402 13.87 -9.07 18.31
N ARG A 403 13.36 -9.59 17.18
CA ARG A 403 13.41 -8.95 15.86
C ARG A 403 12.02 -8.71 15.31
N ILE A 404 11.79 -7.52 14.76
CA ILE A 404 10.54 -7.13 14.11
C ILE A 404 10.81 -6.52 12.73
N VAL A 405 10.16 -7.06 11.70
CA VAL A 405 10.30 -6.62 10.31
C VAL A 405 9.00 -5.96 9.83
N TYR A 406 9.09 -4.75 9.28
CA TYR A 406 8.00 -4.04 8.59
C TYR A 406 8.26 -3.87 7.08
N GLY A 407 7.20 -3.50 6.34
CA GLY A 407 7.15 -3.18 4.91
C GLY A 407 6.65 -1.74 4.69
N HIS A 408 5.34 -1.57 4.48
CA HIS A 408 4.45 -0.37 4.52
C HIS A 408 4.98 1.03 4.17
N THR A 409 6.12 1.46 4.69
CA THR A 409 6.64 2.82 4.53
C THR A 409 7.47 3.03 3.27
N HIS A 410 7.82 1.95 2.56
CA HIS A 410 8.73 1.92 1.40
C HIS A 410 10.18 2.39 1.70
N ILE A 411 10.48 2.74 2.95
CA ILE A 411 11.79 3.24 3.38
C ILE A 411 12.50 2.10 4.09
N TYR A 412 13.61 1.62 3.51
CA TYR A 412 14.40 0.59 4.17
C TYR A 412 14.99 1.08 5.49
N ARG A 413 15.09 0.19 6.47
CA ARG A 413 15.63 0.48 7.80
C ARG A 413 16.35 -0.75 8.37
N HIS A 414 17.36 -0.50 9.19
CA HIS A 414 17.96 -1.48 10.09
C HIS A 414 18.46 -0.74 11.32
N GLU A 415 17.69 -0.80 12.40
CA GLU A 415 17.96 -0.05 13.63
C GLU A 415 17.59 -0.84 14.88
N ILE A 416 18.21 -0.50 16.00
CA ILE A 416 17.80 -1.00 17.32
C ILE A 416 16.92 0.08 17.96
N ILE A 417 15.68 -0.27 18.30
CA ILE A 417 14.73 0.62 18.98
C ILE A 417 14.35 -0.01 20.32
N GLY A 418 14.77 0.62 21.41
CA GLY A 418 14.65 0.00 22.74
C GLY A 418 15.37 -1.36 22.77
N PRO A 419 14.69 -2.46 23.15
CA PRO A 419 15.26 -3.81 23.13
C PRO A 419 15.08 -4.58 21.81
N VAL A 420 14.48 -3.97 20.78
CA VAL A 420 14.05 -4.66 19.55
C VAL A 420 14.96 -4.31 18.37
N GLU A 421 15.41 -5.33 17.64
CA GLU A 421 16.01 -5.16 16.31
C GLU A 421 14.89 -4.95 15.28
N HIS A 422 14.77 -3.72 14.79
CA HIS A 422 13.77 -3.36 13.80
C HIS A 422 14.38 -3.24 12.41
N LEU A 423 13.78 -3.91 11.43
CA LEU A 423 14.12 -3.77 10.03
C LEU A 423 12.90 -3.40 9.17
N ASN A 424 13.18 -2.73 8.06
CA ASN A 424 12.22 -2.53 6.98
C ASN A 424 12.91 -2.83 5.65
N SER A 425 12.30 -3.66 4.79
CA SER A 425 12.90 -4.07 3.51
C SER A 425 12.90 -2.97 2.46
N GLY A 426 12.17 -1.87 2.64
CA GLY A 426 11.96 -0.87 1.60
C GLY A 426 11.00 -1.37 0.53
N THR A 427 11.18 -0.94 -0.72
CA THR A 427 10.24 -1.21 -1.82
C THR A 427 10.91 -1.76 -3.08
N TRP A 428 10.15 -2.55 -3.83
CA TRP A 428 10.45 -3.01 -5.19
C TRP A 428 9.57 -2.34 -6.25
N SER A 429 8.55 -1.57 -5.83
CA SER A 429 7.65 -0.87 -6.73
C SER A 429 8.38 0.15 -7.60
N PRO A 430 7.96 0.35 -8.85
CA PRO A 430 8.60 1.29 -9.79
C PRO A 430 8.31 2.75 -9.41
N ALA A 431 9.07 3.26 -8.44
CA ALA A 431 8.97 4.62 -7.92
C ALA A 431 9.92 5.58 -8.66
N PHE A 432 9.42 6.72 -9.13
CA PHE A 432 10.19 7.72 -9.88
C PHE A 432 10.01 9.13 -9.31
N GLU A 433 11.09 9.91 -9.26
CA GLU A 433 11.04 11.35 -8.90
C GLU A 433 10.38 12.21 -9.99
N ASP A 434 10.35 11.71 -11.23
CA ASP A 434 9.91 12.44 -12.40
C ASP A 434 8.85 11.69 -13.20
N VAL A 435 7.96 12.43 -13.84
CA VAL A 435 6.85 11.88 -14.62
C VAL A 435 7.35 11.22 -15.92
N GLU A 436 8.52 11.62 -16.42
CA GLU A 436 9.16 10.93 -17.54
C GLU A 436 9.75 9.56 -17.17
N CYS A 437 9.77 9.20 -15.88
CA CYS A 437 10.30 7.95 -15.33
C CYS A 437 11.79 7.74 -15.70
N LYS A 438 12.62 8.78 -15.52
CA LYS A 438 14.06 8.74 -15.79
C LYS A 438 14.91 8.61 -14.53
N LYS A 439 14.34 8.93 -13.36
CA LYS A 439 15.01 8.91 -12.06
C LYS A 439 14.34 7.89 -11.15
N PRO A 440 14.68 6.59 -11.30
CA PRO A 440 14.20 5.56 -10.39
C PRO A 440 14.71 5.80 -8.97
N ILE A 441 13.85 5.61 -7.99
CA ILE A 441 14.20 5.58 -6.57
C ILE A 441 14.13 4.16 -6.02
N ASP A 442 13.50 3.22 -6.73
CA ASP A 442 13.38 1.84 -6.28
C ASP A 442 14.74 1.23 -6.00
N GLN A 443 14.85 0.57 -4.85
CA GLN A 443 16.14 0.13 -4.31
C GLN A 443 16.29 -1.38 -4.39
N LYS A 444 15.20 -2.12 -4.70
CA LYS A 444 15.16 -3.59 -4.80
C LYS A 444 15.88 -4.25 -3.63
N THR A 445 15.59 -3.73 -2.44
CA THR A 445 16.20 -4.14 -1.19
C THR A 445 15.44 -5.31 -0.56
N PHE A 446 16.16 -6.13 0.20
CA PHE A 446 15.60 -7.28 0.88
C PHE A 446 16.34 -7.51 2.19
N ILE A 447 15.64 -8.12 3.14
CA ILE A 447 16.25 -8.55 4.40
C ILE A 447 16.67 -10.00 4.23
N TRP A 448 17.90 -10.30 4.61
CA TRP A 448 18.46 -11.63 4.63
C TRP A 448 18.76 -12.05 6.06
N ILE A 449 18.09 -13.10 6.51
CA ILE A 449 18.29 -13.72 7.82
C ILE A 449 18.97 -15.06 7.61
N TYR A 450 20.07 -15.29 8.32
CA TYR A 450 20.94 -16.46 8.14
C TYR A 450 21.51 -16.95 9.48
N PRO A 451 21.90 -18.23 9.59
CA PRO A 451 22.40 -18.78 10.85
C PRO A 451 23.76 -18.18 11.23
N GLU A 452 24.01 -18.02 12.52
CA GLU A 452 25.28 -17.58 13.10
C GLU A 452 25.91 -18.71 13.94
N ASP A 453 27.24 -18.79 13.96
CA ASP A 453 28.00 -19.86 14.63
C ASP A 453 27.74 -19.95 16.15
N SER A 454 27.31 -18.84 16.77
CA SER A 454 27.01 -18.69 18.20
C SER A 454 25.69 -19.32 18.64
N GLY A 455 24.87 -19.83 17.70
CA GLY A 455 23.54 -20.33 17.97
C GLY A 455 22.50 -19.19 17.91
N GLY A 456 21.90 -19.01 16.74
CA GLY A 456 20.90 -17.98 16.48
C GLY A 456 20.87 -17.60 15.00
N ARG A 457 20.05 -16.60 14.64
CA ARG A 457 20.03 -16.04 13.29
C ARG A 457 20.31 -14.55 13.31
N ARG A 458 21.14 -14.12 12.36
CA ARG A 458 21.49 -12.72 12.14
C ARG A 458 20.74 -12.18 10.93
N ALA A 459 20.25 -10.94 11.05
CA ALA A 459 19.62 -10.23 9.95
C ALA A 459 20.55 -9.17 9.36
N LYS A 460 20.45 -8.97 8.04
CA LYS A 460 21.10 -7.88 7.32
C LYS A 460 20.21 -7.39 6.19
N LEU A 461 20.32 -6.09 5.88
CA LEU A 461 19.68 -5.49 4.72
C LEU A 461 20.63 -5.50 3.53
N PHE A 462 20.15 -6.02 2.41
CA PHE A 462 20.88 -6.07 1.15
C PHE A 462 20.08 -5.38 0.03
N GLN A 463 20.79 -4.88 -0.97
CA GLN A 463 20.25 -4.38 -2.24
C GLN A 463 20.57 -5.38 -3.33
N PHE A 464 19.59 -5.67 -4.19
CA PHE A 464 19.77 -6.44 -5.41
C PHE A 464 19.90 -5.51 -6.61
N GLU A 465 21.04 -5.59 -7.31
CA GLU A 465 21.26 -4.83 -8.55
C GLU A 465 21.99 -5.69 -9.58
N LYS A 466 21.34 -5.95 -10.72
CA LYS A 466 21.93 -6.63 -11.90
C LYS A 466 22.67 -7.93 -11.55
N GLY A 467 21.98 -8.83 -10.84
CA GLY A 467 22.53 -10.13 -10.41
C GLY A 467 23.50 -10.08 -9.22
N LYS A 468 23.74 -8.90 -8.63
CA LYS A 468 24.62 -8.73 -7.46
C LYS A 468 23.83 -8.39 -6.20
N ILE A 469 24.29 -8.96 -5.08
CA ILE A 469 23.77 -8.68 -3.75
C ILE A 469 24.79 -7.78 -3.02
N ILE A 470 24.37 -6.56 -2.69
CA ILE A 470 25.22 -5.52 -2.10
C ILE A 470 24.71 -5.20 -0.70
N ASP A 471 25.61 -5.13 0.29
CA ASP A 471 25.25 -4.75 1.67
C ASP A 471 24.93 -3.24 1.72
N VAL A 472 23.71 -2.88 2.14
CA VAL A 472 23.21 -1.49 2.07
C VAL A 472 23.96 -0.57 3.02
N PHE A 473 24.31 -1.06 4.21
CA PHE A 473 24.97 -0.25 5.24
C PHE A 473 26.48 -0.53 5.36
N GLY A 474 27.00 -1.50 4.59
CA GLY A 474 28.39 -1.95 4.73
C GLY A 474 28.69 -2.47 6.15
N ALA A 475 29.97 -2.56 6.52
CA ALA A 475 30.38 -3.11 7.82
C ALA A 475 30.01 -2.24 9.04
N LYS A 476 29.53 -1.01 8.84
CA LYS A 476 29.14 -0.07 9.90
C LYS A 476 27.70 0.37 9.64
N GLY A 477 26.75 -0.25 10.35
CA GLY A 477 25.31 0.08 10.28
C GLY A 477 25.03 1.59 10.26
N GLY A 478 24.02 2.01 9.51
CA GLY A 478 23.67 3.42 9.34
C GLY A 478 22.18 3.63 9.14
N LYS A 479 21.73 4.89 9.27
CA LYS A 479 20.44 5.35 8.73
C LYS A 479 20.70 5.98 7.37
N MET A 480 19.75 5.85 6.44
CA MET A 480 19.74 6.70 5.26
C MET A 480 19.74 8.17 5.71
N ARG A 481 20.55 9.02 5.05
CA ARG A 481 20.39 10.49 5.11
C ARG A 481 18.98 10.78 4.64
N ARG A 482 18.15 11.43 5.48
CA ARG A 482 16.85 11.99 5.06
C ARG A 482 17.06 12.75 3.75
N ILE A 483 16.41 12.29 2.68
CA ILE A 483 16.19 13.12 1.50
C ILE A 483 15.16 14.14 1.98
N ASN A 484 15.61 15.39 2.14
CA ASN A 484 14.81 16.52 2.58
C ASN A 484 13.69 16.84 1.59
#